data_AF-A0A6G4WQB8-F1
#
_entry.id   AF-A0A6G4WQB8-F1
#
_cell.length_a   1.000
_cell.length_b   1.000
_cell.length_c   1.000
_cell.angle_alpha   90.00
_cell.angle_beta   90.00
_cell.angle_gamma   90.00
#
_symmetry.space_group_name_H-M   'P 1'
#
loop_
_entity.id
_entity.type
_entity.pdbx_description
1 polymer ?
#
loop_
_entity_poly.entity_id
_entity_poly.type
_entity_poly.pdbx_seq_one_letter_code
_entity_poly.pdbx_strand_id
1 'polypeptide(L)'
;PAQLPAPAAVERALDVLKGAKRPLIILGKGAAYAQADDQIRALIEKSGIPFLPMSMAKGLLPDTHPQCAGAARSTVLKDSDVVMLVGARLNWLLSHGKGKAWGDAPKKFIQIDIEPKEMDSNVEIAAPLVGDIGSCVSALLESIDGKWKAPPSDWINAVNSKREENIAKMAPRLMKNSAPMDFHGALGALRAVIRERPDAIL
;
A
#
# COMPACT_ATOMS: atom_id res chain seq x y z
N PRO A 1 -14.13 -12.20 -16.11
CA PRO A 1 -13.45 -12.03 -17.42
C PRO A 1 -12.49 -10.84 -17.32
N ALA A 2 -11.41 -10.82 -18.10
CA ALA A 2 -10.51 -9.67 -18.11
C ALA A 2 -11.24 -8.40 -18.58
N GLN A 3 -11.00 -7.29 -17.89
CA GLN A 3 -11.50 -5.95 -18.18
C GLN A 3 -10.31 -5.00 -18.20
N LEU A 4 -9.80 -4.76 -19.41
CA LEU A 4 -8.62 -3.94 -19.65
C LEU A 4 -8.94 -2.45 -19.44
N PRO A 5 -8.03 -1.67 -18.84
CA PRO A 5 -8.19 -0.22 -18.77
C PRO A 5 -7.96 0.44 -20.14
N ALA A 6 -8.49 1.65 -20.32
CA ALA A 6 -8.15 2.46 -21.48
C ALA A 6 -6.66 2.85 -21.46
N PRO A 7 -5.91 2.78 -22.57
CA PRO A 7 -4.49 3.16 -22.61
C PRO A 7 -4.21 4.60 -22.10
N ALA A 8 -5.08 5.55 -22.44
CA ALA A 8 -4.98 6.93 -21.95
C ALA A 8 -5.15 7.06 -20.41
N ALA A 9 -5.89 6.13 -19.77
CA ALA A 9 -6.00 6.10 -18.31
C ALA A 9 -4.72 5.57 -17.66
N VAL A 10 -4.07 4.58 -18.28
CA VAL A 10 -2.76 4.06 -17.86
C VAL A 10 -1.70 5.16 -17.96
N GLU A 11 -1.65 5.87 -19.09
CA GLU A 11 -0.73 7.00 -19.31
C GLU A 11 -0.91 8.09 -18.26
N ARG A 12 -2.17 8.50 -17.98
CA ARG A 12 -2.49 9.48 -16.94
C ARG A 12 -2.01 9.03 -15.56
N ALA A 13 -2.23 7.77 -15.19
CA ALA A 13 -1.77 7.25 -13.90
C ALA A 13 -0.24 7.31 -13.77
N LEU A 14 0.48 6.93 -14.82
CA LEU A 14 1.95 6.99 -14.85
C LEU A 14 2.47 8.42 -14.79
N ASP A 15 1.84 9.36 -15.48
CA ASP A 15 2.26 10.76 -15.45
C ASP A 15 2.04 11.38 -14.06
N VAL A 16 0.93 11.04 -13.40
CA VAL A 16 0.70 11.43 -12.00
C VAL A 16 1.77 10.82 -11.08
N LEU A 17 2.14 9.54 -11.26
CA LEU A 17 3.20 8.90 -10.47
C LEU A 17 4.60 9.48 -10.75
N LYS A 18 4.95 9.77 -12.01
CA LYS A 18 6.26 10.34 -12.39
C LYS A 18 6.49 11.72 -11.76
N GLY A 19 5.41 12.47 -11.52
CA GLY A 19 5.46 13.76 -10.84
C GLY A 19 5.54 13.67 -9.31
N ALA A 20 5.42 12.48 -8.72
CA ALA A 20 5.35 12.29 -7.28
C ALA A 20 6.73 12.46 -6.60
N LYS A 21 6.77 13.19 -5.49
CA LYS A 21 7.94 13.29 -4.62
C LYS A 21 7.90 12.31 -3.46
N ARG A 22 6.70 11.97 -3.00
CA ARG A 22 6.46 11.04 -1.87
C ARG A 22 5.32 10.07 -2.22
N PRO A 23 5.50 9.22 -3.26
CA PRO A 23 4.47 8.28 -3.67
C PRO A 23 4.24 7.19 -2.62
N LEU A 24 3.00 6.71 -2.54
CA LEU A 24 2.57 5.58 -1.71
C LEU A 24 1.61 4.68 -2.50
N ILE A 25 1.75 3.37 -2.36
CA ILE A 25 0.76 2.40 -2.87
C ILE A 25 -0.01 1.82 -1.68
N ILE A 26 -1.34 1.80 -1.73
CA ILE A 26 -2.18 1.16 -0.72
C ILE A 26 -2.84 -0.07 -1.35
N LEU A 27 -2.58 -1.24 -0.76
CA LEU A 27 -3.14 -2.51 -1.21
C LEU A 27 -4.37 -2.84 -0.37
N GLY A 28 -5.54 -2.87 -1.00
CA GLY A 28 -6.79 -3.25 -0.37
C GLY A 28 -7.10 -4.73 -0.55
N LYS A 29 -8.16 -5.21 0.10
CA LYS A 29 -8.58 -6.61 -0.03
C LYS A 29 -9.00 -6.99 -1.46
N GLY A 30 -9.40 -6.00 -2.29
CA GLY A 30 -9.68 -6.24 -3.70
C GLY A 30 -8.45 -6.71 -4.45
N ALA A 31 -7.26 -6.17 -4.10
CA ALA A 31 -5.99 -6.60 -4.68
C ALA A 31 -5.66 -8.06 -4.33
N ALA A 32 -5.87 -8.45 -3.06
CA ALA A 32 -5.71 -9.84 -2.65
C ALA A 32 -6.75 -10.77 -3.31
N TYR A 33 -8.00 -10.32 -3.44
CA TYR A 33 -9.07 -11.09 -4.09
C TYR A 33 -8.80 -11.33 -5.59
N ALA A 34 -8.08 -10.43 -6.25
CA ALA A 34 -7.77 -10.56 -7.67
C ALA A 34 -6.79 -11.70 -7.99
N GLN A 35 -6.07 -12.23 -6.99
CA GLN A 35 -5.05 -13.28 -7.15
C GLN A 35 -4.00 -12.94 -8.24
N ALA A 36 -3.63 -11.65 -8.33
CA ALA A 36 -2.63 -11.11 -9.24
C ALA A 36 -1.31 -10.82 -8.51
N ASP A 37 -0.96 -11.71 -7.57
CA ASP A 37 0.06 -11.52 -6.54
C ASP A 37 1.44 -11.22 -7.15
N ASP A 38 1.83 -11.95 -8.19
CA ASP A 38 3.11 -11.79 -8.88
C ASP A 38 3.17 -10.46 -9.64
N GLN A 39 2.09 -10.06 -10.32
CA GLN A 39 2.03 -8.79 -11.03
C GLN A 39 2.07 -7.61 -10.05
N ILE A 40 1.36 -7.71 -8.92
CA ILE A 40 1.35 -6.68 -7.89
C ILE A 40 2.73 -6.57 -7.25
N ARG A 41 3.38 -7.70 -6.92
CA ARG A 41 4.76 -7.71 -6.43
C ARG A 41 5.71 -7.07 -7.42
N ALA A 42 5.66 -7.46 -8.69
CA ALA A 42 6.50 -6.89 -9.74
C ALA A 42 6.29 -5.37 -9.89
N LEU A 43 5.05 -4.89 -9.78
CA LEU A 43 4.77 -3.45 -9.81
C LEU A 43 5.40 -2.73 -8.61
N ILE A 44 5.29 -3.28 -7.39
CA ILE A 44 5.92 -2.70 -6.19
C ILE A 44 7.44 -2.65 -6.35
N GLU A 45 8.06 -3.78 -6.68
CA GLU A 45 9.52 -3.92 -6.77
C GLU A 45 10.09 -3.05 -7.90
N LYS A 46 9.48 -3.10 -9.10
CA LYS A 46 9.94 -2.32 -10.26
C LYS A 46 9.74 -0.82 -10.07
N SER A 47 8.64 -0.41 -9.43
CA SER A 47 8.38 1.02 -9.17
C SER A 47 9.27 1.59 -8.08
N GLY A 48 9.71 0.77 -7.11
CA GLY A 48 10.43 1.23 -5.92
C GLY A 48 9.56 1.98 -4.91
N ILE A 49 8.24 2.05 -5.12
CA ILE A 49 7.32 2.80 -4.26
C ILE A 49 7.04 2.03 -2.97
N PRO A 50 7.06 2.67 -1.78
CA PRO A 50 6.60 2.05 -0.54
C PRO A 50 5.13 1.65 -0.62
N PHE A 51 4.76 0.51 -0.02
CA PHE A 51 3.38 0.04 0.00
C PHE A 51 2.82 -0.11 1.41
N LEU A 52 1.52 0.11 1.57
CA LEU A 52 0.76 -0.06 2.81
C LEU A 52 -0.34 -1.10 2.58
N PRO A 53 -0.23 -2.33 3.15
CA PRO A 53 -1.30 -3.29 3.07
C PRO A 53 -2.42 -2.95 4.07
N MET A 54 -3.67 -2.96 3.60
CA MET A 54 -4.85 -3.00 4.46
C MET A 54 -4.99 -4.38 5.11
N SER A 55 -5.84 -4.52 6.13
CA SER A 55 -5.91 -5.72 6.99
C SER A 55 -5.85 -7.06 6.24
N MET A 56 -6.79 -7.29 5.30
CA MET A 56 -6.86 -8.54 4.53
C MET A 56 -5.97 -8.56 3.28
N ALA A 57 -5.15 -7.52 3.06
CA ALA A 57 -4.12 -7.51 2.02
C ALA A 57 -2.73 -7.82 2.60
N LYS A 58 -2.62 -7.99 3.92
CA LYS A 58 -1.39 -8.49 4.56
C LYS A 58 -1.10 -9.90 4.05
N GLY A 59 0.15 -10.15 3.67
CA GLY A 59 0.56 -11.42 3.06
C GLY A 59 0.56 -11.42 1.53
N LEU A 60 -0.15 -10.50 0.87
CA LEU A 60 -0.09 -10.34 -0.60
C LEU A 60 1.35 -10.09 -1.07
N LEU A 61 2.06 -9.24 -0.33
CA LEU A 61 3.51 -9.31 -0.20
C LEU A 61 3.83 -9.66 1.26
N PRO A 62 4.99 -10.28 1.56
CA PRO A 62 5.40 -10.51 2.93
C PRO A 62 5.34 -9.23 3.76
N ASP A 63 4.76 -9.27 4.95
CA ASP A 63 4.68 -8.08 5.82
C ASP A 63 6.06 -7.54 6.24
N THR A 64 7.09 -8.38 6.11
CA THR A 64 8.50 -8.04 6.35
C THR A 64 9.22 -7.49 5.11
N HIS A 65 8.54 -7.36 3.98
CA HIS A 65 9.11 -6.84 2.74
C HIS A 65 9.75 -5.45 2.97
N PRO A 66 10.93 -5.15 2.38
CA PRO A 66 11.64 -3.90 2.64
C PRO A 66 10.83 -2.64 2.28
N GLN A 67 9.98 -2.70 1.25
CA GLN A 67 9.08 -1.60 0.86
C GLN A 67 7.77 -1.54 1.66
N CYS A 68 7.53 -2.44 2.62
CA CYS A 68 6.31 -2.42 3.43
C CYS A 68 6.36 -1.27 4.45
N ALA A 69 5.49 -0.28 4.29
CA ALA A 69 5.34 0.87 5.17
C ALA A 69 4.35 0.64 6.33
N GLY A 70 3.95 -0.62 6.60
CA GLY A 70 2.94 -0.95 7.62
C GLY A 70 3.25 -0.37 9.01
N ALA A 71 4.51 -0.46 9.45
CA ALA A 71 4.96 0.11 10.72
C ALA A 71 5.08 1.66 10.70
N ALA A 72 5.01 2.29 9.53
CA ALA A 72 5.08 3.74 9.33
C ALA A 72 3.76 4.34 8.84
N ARG A 73 2.62 3.63 8.99
CA ARG A 73 1.29 4.02 8.45
C ARG A 73 0.96 5.50 8.62
N SER A 74 1.03 6.04 9.85
CA SER A 74 0.64 7.43 10.11
C SER A 74 1.53 8.43 9.38
N THR A 75 2.82 8.13 9.20
CA THR A 75 3.76 8.97 8.47
C THR A 75 3.48 8.91 6.98
N VAL A 76 3.33 7.71 6.41
CA VAL A 76 3.10 7.59 4.96
C VAL A 76 1.77 8.16 4.52
N LEU A 77 0.69 7.99 5.30
CA LEU A 77 -0.59 8.60 5.00
C LEU A 77 -0.56 10.12 5.10
N LYS A 78 0.14 10.66 6.10
CA LYS A 78 0.21 12.11 6.31
C LYS A 78 1.06 12.78 5.21
N ASP A 79 2.23 12.22 4.95
CA ASP A 79 3.28 12.94 4.21
C ASP A 79 3.25 12.65 2.71
N SER A 80 2.61 11.57 2.25
CA SER A 80 2.51 11.26 0.81
C SER A 80 1.85 12.39 0.01
N ASP A 81 2.31 12.64 -1.21
CA ASP A 81 1.72 13.61 -2.15
C ASP A 81 0.88 12.94 -3.24
N VAL A 82 1.27 11.73 -3.66
CA VAL A 82 0.52 10.87 -4.58
C VAL A 82 0.26 9.52 -3.94
N VAL A 83 -0.99 9.06 -4.00
CA VAL A 83 -1.40 7.77 -3.43
C VAL A 83 -2.12 6.94 -4.47
N MET A 84 -1.60 5.75 -4.77
CA MET A 84 -2.25 4.78 -5.64
C MET A 84 -2.97 3.72 -4.81
N LEU A 85 -4.29 3.70 -4.92
CA LEU A 85 -5.16 2.71 -4.30
C LEU A 85 -5.34 1.53 -5.26
N VAL A 86 -5.03 0.31 -4.80
CA VAL A 86 -5.23 -0.91 -5.59
C VAL A 86 -6.27 -1.77 -4.89
N GLY A 87 -7.50 -1.82 -5.42
CA GLY A 87 -8.61 -2.55 -4.82
C GLY A 87 -8.92 -2.11 -3.38
N ALA A 88 -8.71 -0.82 -3.09
CA ALA A 88 -8.89 -0.19 -1.79
C ALA A 88 -9.83 1.02 -1.92
N ARG A 89 -10.84 1.09 -1.05
CA ARG A 89 -11.80 2.21 -1.00
C ARG A 89 -11.38 3.26 0.02
N LEU A 90 -11.53 4.54 -0.31
CA LEU A 90 -11.38 5.65 0.62
C LEU A 90 -12.60 5.79 1.53
N ASN A 91 -12.86 4.76 2.34
CA ASN A 91 -13.94 4.77 3.32
C ASN A 91 -13.41 5.09 4.73
N TRP A 92 -14.22 4.81 5.75
CA TRP A 92 -13.89 5.06 7.17
C TRP A 92 -12.56 4.44 7.63
N LEU A 93 -12.13 3.30 7.08
CA LEU A 93 -10.83 2.67 7.40
C LEU A 93 -9.64 3.55 7.00
N LEU A 94 -9.84 4.36 5.96
CA LEU A 94 -8.92 5.33 5.41
C LEU A 94 -9.38 6.75 5.70
N SER A 95 -10.22 6.97 6.72
CA SER A 95 -10.71 8.30 7.12
C SER A 95 -11.24 9.12 5.95
N HIS A 96 -11.84 8.47 4.95
CA HIS A 96 -12.36 9.09 3.74
C HIS A 96 -11.33 9.90 2.92
N GLY A 97 -10.03 9.61 3.06
CA GLY A 97 -8.97 10.41 2.45
C GLY A 97 -8.78 11.80 3.06
N LYS A 98 -9.32 12.03 4.28
CA LYS A 98 -9.48 13.37 4.88
C LYS A 98 -8.97 13.44 6.32
N GLY A 99 -8.81 14.68 6.79
CA GLY A 99 -8.50 15.01 8.18
C GLY A 99 -7.06 14.78 8.56
N LYS A 100 -6.76 14.92 9.87
CA LYS A 100 -5.39 14.95 10.41
C LYS A 100 -4.53 13.73 10.03
N ALA A 101 -5.15 12.56 9.80
CA ALA A 101 -4.46 11.35 9.39
C ALA A 101 -3.81 11.47 8.00
N TRP A 102 -4.33 12.33 7.13
CA TRP A 102 -3.85 12.59 5.78
C TRP A 102 -3.07 13.91 5.67
N GLY A 103 -2.83 14.60 6.78
CA GLY A 103 -2.16 15.90 6.77
C GLY A 103 -3.02 17.01 6.15
N ASP A 104 -2.45 18.21 6.09
CA ASP A 104 -3.17 19.42 5.66
C ASP A 104 -2.99 19.71 4.16
N ALA A 105 -1.98 19.12 3.52
CA ALA A 105 -1.70 19.30 2.11
C ALA A 105 -2.58 18.38 1.24
N PRO A 106 -3.12 18.89 0.12
CA PRO A 106 -3.89 18.07 -0.81
C PRO A 106 -3.02 16.97 -1.42
N LYS A 107 -3.68 15.87 -1.79
CA LYS A 107 -3.04 14.69 -2.39
C LYS A 107 -3.68 14.38 -3.72
N LYS A 108 -2.89 13.82 -4.64
CA LYS A 108 -3.43 13.24 -5.86
C LYS A 108 -3.65 11.76 -5.66
N PHE A 109 -4.87 11.30 -5.93
CA PHE A 109 -5.21 9.90 -5.86
C PHE A 109 -5.23 9.27 -7.25
N ILE A 110 -4.67 8.07 -7.33
CA ILE A 110 -4.84 7.14 -8.43
C ILE A 110 -5.64 5.98 -7.85
N GLN A 111 -6.66 5.50 -8.54
CA GLN A 111 -7.48 4.41 -8.02
C GLN A 111 -7.71 3.34 -9.08
N ILE A 112 -7.28 2.13 -8.75
CA ILE A 112 -7.58 0.92 -9.52
C ILE A 112 -8.75 0.22 -8.86
N ASP A 113 -9.89 0.22 -9.54
CA ASP A 113 -11.09 -0.49 -9.12
C ASP A 113 -11.88 -0.95 -10.36
N ILE A 114 -12.62 -2.04 -10.22
CA ILE A 114 -13.48 -2.53 -11.30
C ILE A 114 -14.80 -1.75 -11.36
N GLU A 115 -15.22 -1.13 -10.26
CA GLU A 115 -16.46 -0.37 -10.15
C GLU A 115 -16.22 1.12 -10.48
N PRO A 116 -16.66 1.61 -11.66
CA PRO A 116 -16.48 3.01 -12.03
C PRO A 116 -17.17 3.99 -11.08
N LYS A 117 -18.26 3.59 -10.41
CA LYS A 117 -19.00 4.46 -9.48
C LYS A 117 -18.26 4.72 -8.17
N GLU A 118 -17.19 3.98 -7.87
CA GLU A 118 -16.38 4.22 -6.68
C GLU A 118 -15.44 5.43 -6.85
N MET A 119 -15.16 5.82 -8.10
CA MET A 119 -14.38 7.02 -8.41
C MET A 119 -15.09 8.27 -7.89
N ASP A 120 -14.32 9.21 -7.34
CA ASP A 120 -14.80 10.48 -6.76
C ASP A 120 -15.82 10.34 -5.60
N SER A 121 -16.01 9.15 -5.06
CA SER A 121 -16.98 8.88 -3.98
C SER A 121 -16.72 9.67 -2.70
N ASN A 122 -15.46 10.04 -2.44
CA ASN A 122 -15.05 10.71 -1.20
C ASN A 122 -14.16 11.94 -1.45
N VAL A 123 -13.18 11.80 -2.34
CA VAL A 123 -12.24 12.83 -2.79
C VAL A 123 -12.03 12.66 -4.29
N GLU A 124 -11.59 13.72 -4.96
CA GLU A 124 -11.23 13.66 -6.38
C GLU A 124 -10.13 12.62 -6.65
N ILE A 125 -10.34 11.78 -7.66
CA ILE A 125 -9.39 10.81 -8.18
C ILE A 125 -8.74 11.39 -9.43
N ALA A 126 -7.52 11.89 -9.29
CA ALA A 126 -6.77 12.53 -10.38
C ALA A 126 -6.49 11.58 -11.56
N ALA A 127 -6.35 10.27 -11.31
CA ALA A 127 -6.24 9.26 -12.36
C ALA A 127 -7.06 8.00 -12.02
N PRO A 128 -8.34 7.96 -12.43
CA PRO A 128 -9.15 6.76 -12.28
C PRO A 128 -8.71 5.71 -13.30
N LEU A 129 -8.41 4.49 -12.83
CA LEU A 129 -7.99 3.37 -13.66
C LEU A 129 -9.00 2.23 -13.51
N VAL A 130 -10.11 2.34 -14.26
CA VAL A 130 -11.23 1.40 -14.19
C VAL A 130 -10.91 0.13 -14.97
N GLY A 131 -10.97 -1.01 -14.30
CA GLY A 131 -10.71 -2.33 -14.87
C GLY A 131 -10.43 -3.37 -13.80
N ASP A 132 -10.28 -4.63 -14.19
CA ASP A 132 -9.85 -5.64 -13.23
C ASP A 132 -8.39 -5.40 -12.83
N ILE A 133 -8.05 -5.73 -11.58
CA ILE A 133 -6.76 -5.37 -10.99
C ILE A 133 -5.59 -6.02 -11.74
N GLY A 134 -5.72 -7.29 -12.16
CA GLY A 134 -4.66 -8.00 -12.87
C GLY A 134 -4.33 -7.33 -14.20
N SER A 135 -5.37 -7.00 -14.98
CA SER A 135 -5.23 -6.24 -16.24
C SER A 135 -4.64 -4.85 -16.04
N CYS A 136 -5.13 -4.09 -15.06
CA CYS A 136 -4.65 -2.74 -14.78
C CYS A 136 -3.18 -2.71 -14.32
N VAL A 137 -2.81 -3.61 -13.42
CA VAL A 137 -1.44 -3.73 -12.90
C VAL A 137 -0.48 -4.18 -14.02
N SER A 138 -0.89 -5.13 -14.87
CA SER A 138 -0.09 -5.58 -16.01
C SER A 138 0.17 -4.43 -16.99
N ALA A 139 -0.86 -3.67 -17.35
CA ALA A 139 -0.73 -2.51 -18.25
C ALA A 139 0.19 -1.41 -17.68
N LEU A 140 0.12 -1.15 -16.37
CA LEU A 140 1.05 -0.25 -15.69
C LEU A 140 2.49 -0.81 -15.73
N LEU A 141 2.69 -2.09 -15.45
CA LEU A 141 4.00 -2.73 -15.40
C LEU A 141 4.72 -2.72 -16.75
N GLU A 142 3.98 -2.98 -17.84
CA GLU A 142 4.46 -2.92 -19.23
C GLU A 142 4.89 -1.50 -19.61
N SER A 143 4.19 -0.50 -19.07
CA SER A 143 4.43 0.91 -19.37
C SER A 143 5.49 1.56 -18.48
N ILE A 144 5.93 0.91 -17.40
CA ILE A 144 7.14 1.30 -16.66
C ILE A 144 8.35 0.94 -17.51
N ASP A 145 8.91 1.93 -18.20
CA ASP A 145 10.05 1.81 -19.10
C ASP A 145 11.37 2.27 -18.46
N GLY A 146 12.45 2.32 -19.25
CA GLY A 146 13.76 2.80 -18.80
C GLY A 146 13.83 4.28 -18.42
N LYS A 147 12.75 5.05 -18.59
CA LYS A 147 12.65 6.45 -18.13
C LYS A 147 12.05 6.56 -16.74
N TRP A 148 11.53 5.46 -16.18
CA TRP A 148 11.04 5.43 -14.81
C TRP A 148 12.16 5.78 -13.83
N LYS A 149 11.86 6.71 -12.93
CA LYS A 149 12.73 7.05 -11.81
C LYS A 149 12.09 6.52 -10.55
N ALA A 150 12.84 5.72 -9.81
CA ALA A 150 12.43 5.33 -8.47
C ALA A 150 12.16 6.57 -7.59
N PRO A 151 11.33 6.44 -6.54
CA PRO A 151 11.04 7.55 -5.65
C PRO A 151 12.32 8.18 -5.08
N PRO A 152 12.27 9.48 -4.75
CA PRO A 152 13.38 10.17 -4.12
C PRO A 152 13.92 9.42 -2.89
N SER A 153 15.25 9.30 -2.80
CA SER A 153 15.90 8.53 -1.73
C SER A 153 15.63 9.10 -0.32
N ASP A 154 15.44 10.41 -0.19
CA ASP A 154 15.03 11.08 1.04
C ASP A 154 13.65 10.60 1.51
N TRP A 155 12.71 10.40 0.57
CA TRP A 155 11.42 9.80 0.89
C TRP A 155 11.55 8.36 1.38
N ILE A 156 12.27 7.53 0.64
CA ILE A 156 12.49 6.12 1.00
C ILE A 156 13.16 6.00 2.37
N ASN A 157 14.20 6.81 2.62
CA ASN A 157 14.90 6.85 3.89
C ASN A 157 13.99 7.29 5.04
N ALA A 158 13.17 8.33 4.85
CA ALA A 158 12.22 8.78 5.87
C ALA A 158 11.22 7.67 6.26
N VAL A 159 10.69 6.93 5.28
CA VAL A 159 9.80 5.79 5.54
C VAL A 159 10.52 4.68 6.28
N ASN A 160 11.73 4.31 5.85
CA ASN A 160 12.53 3.25 6.46
C ASN A 160 12.93 3.59 7.89
N SER A 161 13.47 4.79 8.14
CA SER A 161 13.83 5.23 9.48
C SER A 161 12.62 5.20 10.41
N LYS A 162 11.44 5.64 9.94
CA LYS A 162 10.25 5.60 10.78
C LYS A 162 9.75 4.19 11.06
N ARG A 163 9.80 3.31 10.06
CA ARG A 163 9.48 1.89 10.19
C ARG A 163 10.39 1.24 11.24
N GLU A 164 11.70 1.45 11.14
CA GLU A 164 12.69 0.88 12.06
C GLU A 164 12.51 1.40 13.48
N GLU A 165 12.30 2.70 13.66
CA GLU A 165 12.01 3.32 14.96
C GLU A 165 10.78 2.66 15.61
N ASN A 166 9.69 2.50 14.86
CA ASN A 166 8.45 1.93 15.39
C ASN A 166 8.56 0.43 15.67
N ILE A 167 9.30 -0.33 14.84
CA ILE A 167 9.60 -1.75 15.09
C ILE A 167 10.45 -1.89 16.36
N ALA A 168 11.50 -1.08 16.51
CA ALA A 168 12.36 -1.10 17.70
C ALA A 168 11.59 -0.77 18.98
N LYS A 169 10.66 0.20 18.92
CA LYS A 169 9.75 0.51 20.04
C LYS A 169 8.78 -0.62 20.38
N MET A 170 8.34 -1.38 19.38
CA MET A 170 7.40 -2.50 19.58
C MET A 170 8.10 -3.76 20.11
N ALA A 171 9.35 -4.01 19.70
CA ALA A 171 10.11 -5.22 20.05
C ALA A 171 10.11 -5.56 21.56
N PRO A 172 10.45 -4.66 22.50
CA PRO A 172 10.45 -4.99 23.92
C PRO A 172 9.04 -5.26 24.47
N ARG A 173 7.99 -4.66 23.89
CA ARG A 173 6.59 -4.90 24.29
C ARG A 173 6.14 -6.32 23.93
N LEU A 174 6.57 -6.83 22.78
CA LEU A 174 6.25 -8.19 22.33
C LEU A 174 6.93 -9.28 23.18
N MET A 175 8.02 -8.94 23.86
CA MET A 175 8.77 -9.87 24.72
C MET A 175 8.30 -9.83 26.19
N LYS A 176 7.31 -8.98 26.52
CA LYS A 176 6.85 -8.82 27.90
C LYS A 176 6.04 -10.06 28.35
N ASN A 177 6.40 -10.59 29.51
CA ASN A 177 5.77 -11.79 30.10
C ASN A 177 5.15 -11.46 31.48
N SER A 178 4.16 -10.56 31.51
CA SER A 178 3.44 -10.20 32.75
C SER A 178 2.30 -11.16 33.06
N ALA A 179 1.91 -11.24 34.34
CA ALA A 179 0.71 -11.93 34.79
C ALA A 179 -0.23 -10.94 35.50
N PRO A 180 -1.47 -10.69 34.99
CA PRO A 180 -2.02 -11.22 33.74
C PRO A 180 -1.27 -10.72 32.49
N MET A 181 -1.37 -11.50 31.42
CA MET A 181 -0.72 -11.19 30.15
C MET A 181 -1.42 -10.01 29.47
N ASP A 182 -0.63 -9.07 28.93
CA ASP A 182 -1.17 -8.02 28.08
C ASP A 182 -1.23 -8.45 26.61
N PHE A 183 -1.92 -7.65 25.78
CA PHE A 183 -2.07 -7.94 24.35
C PHE A 183 -0.73 -8.13 23.62
N HIS A 184 0.31 -7.36 23.98
CA HIS A 184 1.56 -7.40 23.25
C HIS A 184 2.35 -8.66 23.56
N GLY A 185 2.42 -9.07 24.83
CA GLY A 185 3.04 -10.34 25.22
C GLY A 185 2.34 -11.54 24.58
N ALA A 186 1.01 -11.57 24.60
CA ALA A 186 0.21 -12.64 24.00
C ALA A 186 0.43 -12.74 22.48
N LEU A 187 0.32 -11.62 21.77
CA LEU A 187 0.53 -11.57 20.32
C LEU A 187 2.00 -11.78 19.94
N GLY A 188 2.95 -11.44 20.81
CA GLY A 188 4.37 -11.73 20.62
C GLY A 188 4.65 -13.23 20.57
N ALA A 189 4.09 -13.99 21.51
CA ALA A 189 4.16 -15.45 21.51
C ALA A 189 3.51 -16.06 20.25
N LEU A 190 2.31 -15.61 19.89
CA LEU A 190 1.62 -16.07 18.68
C LEU A 190 2.41 -15.75 17.41
N ARG A 191 3.00 -14.56 17.30
CA ARG A 191 3.84 -14.15 16.16
C ARG A 191 5.04 -15.08 15.98
N ALA A 192 5.66 -15.57 17.06
CA ALA A 192 6.77 -16.51 16.97
C ALA A 192 6.33 -17.84 16.34
N VAL A 193 5.19 -18.38 16.78
CA VAL A 193 4.61 -19.62 16.24
C VAL A 193 4.21 -19.48 14.78
N ILE A 194 3.56 -18.37 14.41
CA ILE A 194 3.15 -18.10 13.02
C ILE A 194 4.37 -17.98 12.10
N ARG A 195 5.45 -17.34 12.57
CA ARG A 195 6.68 -17.20 11.78
C ARG A 195 7.31 -18.57 11.44
N GLU A 196 7.18 -19.54 12.34
CA GLU A 196 7.65 -20.91 12.11
C GLU A 196 6.67 -21.74 11.28
N ARG A 197 5.41 -21.29 11.16
CA ARG A 197 4.32 -21.98 10.44
C ARG A 197 3.50 -20.99 9.60
N PRO A 198 4.07 -20.41 8.54
CA PRO A 198 3.38 -19.41 7.72
C PRO A 198 2.11 -19.95 7.06
N ASP A 199 2.06 -21.26 6.75
CA ASP A 199 0.93 -21.90 6.09
C ASP A 199 -0.31 -22.07 6.98
N ALA A 200 -0.20 -21.79 8.28
CA ALA A 200 -1.31 -21.96 9.24
C ALA A 200 -2.41 -20.89 9.12
N ILE A 201 -2.23 -19.87 8.28
CA ILE A 201 -3.14 -18.73 8.12
C ILE A 201 -3.61 -18.60 6.65
N LEU A 202 -3.24 -19.55 5.78
CA LEU A 202 -3.66 -19.58 4.37
C LEU A 202 -5.16 -19.88 4.23
#